data_AF-A0A914RK35-F1
#
_entry.id   AF-A0A914RK35-F1
#
_cell.length_a   1.000
_cell.length_b   1.000
_cell.length_c   1.000
_cell.angle_alpha   90.00
_cell.angle_beta   90.00
_cell.angle_gamma   90.00
#
_symmetry.space_group_name_H-M   'P 1'
#
loop_
_entity.id
_entity.type
_entity.pdbx_description
1 polymer ?
#
loop_
_entity_poly.entity_id
_entity_poly.type
_entity_poly.pdbx_seq_one_letter_code
_entity_poly.pdbx_strand_id
1 'polypeptide(L)' 'MMFRMFVNILLIKGLGLSIVGGSDTVLGTVVIHEVYPDGAAAVDGRLKPGDQVLEVAINGLLHI' A
#
# COMPACT_ATOMS: atom_id res chain seq x y z
N MET A 1 2.98 -24.67 2.54
CA MET A 1 1.61 -24.35 2.05
C MET A 1 1.46 -22.85 2.13
N MET A 2 1.44 -22.18 0.97
CA MET A 2 1.41 -20.73 0.81
C MET A 2 -0.04 -20.25 0.89
N PHE A 3 -0.38 -19.41 1.88
CA PHE A 3 -1.70 -18.78 1.92
C PHE A 3 -1.66 -17.49 1.11
N ARG A 4 -2.40 -17.49 -0.01
CA ARG A 4 -2.57 -16.36 -0.93
C ARG A 4 -3.59 -15.39 -0.35
N MET A 5 -3.24 -14.11 -0.25
CA MET A 5 -4.21 -13.04 0.04
C MET A 5 -4.62 -12.36 -1.27
N PHE A 6 -5.92 -12.22 -1.52
CA PHE A 6 -6.46 -11.54 -2.68
C PHE A 6 -6.84 -10.10 -2.29
N VAL A 7 -6.32 -9.11 -3.02
CA VAL A 7 -6.72 -7.70 -2.92
C VAL A 7 -7.83 -7.44 -3.96
N ASN A 8 -9.05 -7.13 -3.51
CA ASN A 8 -10.13 -6.73 -4.42
C ASN A 8 -10.05 -5.21 -4.69
N ILE A 9 -9.69 -4.87 -5.92
CA ILE A 9 -9.65 -3.51 -6.48
C ILE A 9 -10.98 -3.22 -7.19
N LEU A 10 -11.74 -2.26 -6.65
CA LEU A 10 -12.80 -1.51 -7.34
C LEU A 10 -12.86 -0.15 -6.63
N LEU A 11 -12.42 0.98 -7.18
CA LEU A 11 -12.87 1.61 -8.41
C LEU A 11 -11.76 2.46 -9.08
N ILE A 12 -11.41 2.08 -10.31
CA ILE A 12 -10.85 2.86 -11.45
C ILE A 12 -9.52 3.63 -11.33
N LYS A 13 -8.95 3.88 -10.15
CA LYS A 13 -7.53 4.27 -9.99
C LYS A 13 -7.01 3.71 -8.66
N GLY A 14 -6.08 2.75 -8.70
CA GLY A 14 -5.40 2.26 -7.49
C GLY A 14 -4.63 3.38 -6.77
N LEU A 15 -4.04 3.08 -5.61
CA LEU A 15 -3.31 4.08 -4.80
C LEU A 15 -2.11 4.72 -5.54
N GLY A 16 -1.62 4.11 -6.62
CA GLY A 16 -0.53 4.68 -7.42
C GLY A 16 0.83 4.54 -6.74
N LEU A 17 1.06 3.44 -6.03
CA LEU A 17 2.34 3.10 -5.42
C LEU A 17 2.58 1.59 -5.50
N SER A 18 3.82 1.17 -5.33
CA SER A 18 4.22 -0.23 -5.13
C SER A 18 4.94 -0.40 -3.79
N ILE A 19 4.79 -1.58 -3.20
CA ILE A 19 5.42 -1.94 -1.93
C ILE A 19 6.29 -3.18 -2.09
N VAL A 20 7.30 -3.30 -1.24
CA VAL A 20 8.16 -4.47 -1.09
C VAL A 20 8.32 -4.84 0.39
N GLY A 21 8.85 -6.02 0.64
CA GLY A 21 9.07 -6.52 1.99
C GLY A 21 7.84 -7.23 2.56
N GLY A 22 7.75 -7.25 3.89
CA GLY A 22 6.84 -8.09 4.65
C GLY A 22 7.58 -8.81 5.78
N SER A 23 6.84 -9.23 6.81
CA SER A 23 7.39 -9.91 7.98
C SER A 23 8.07 -11.25 7.66
N ASP A 24 7.70 -11.85 6.53
CA ASP A 24 8.23 -13.10 5.99
C ASP A 24 9.41 -12.89 5.02
N THR A 25 9.83 -11.64 4.81
CA THR A 25 11.00 -11.31 3.98
C THR A 25 12.20 -10.96 4.85
N VAL A 26 13.40 -11.01 4.27
CA VAL A 26 14.64 -10.54 4.95
C VAL A 26 14.52 -9.10 5.42
N LEU A 27 13.68 -8.30 4.76
CA LEU A 27 13.43 -6.90 5.13
C LEU A 27 12.69 -6.79 6.47
N GLY A 28 11.85 -7.77 6.84
CA GLY A 28 11.07 -7.80 8.08
C GLY A 28 10.01 -6.68 8.22
N THR A 29 9.89 -5.79 7.25
CA THR A 29 9.00 -4.64 7.23
C THR A 29 8.41 -4.44 5.84
N VAL A 30 7.29 -3.73 5.73
CA VAL A 30 6.74 -3.26 4.47
C VAL A 30 7.30 -1.88 4.16
N VAL A 31 7.76 -1.67 2.93
CA VAL A 31 8.39 -0.42 2.46
C VAL A 31 7.78 0.00 1.13
N ILE A 32 7.55 1.30 0.95
CA ILE A 32 7.18 1.87 -0.35
C ILE A 32 8.39 1.77 -1.28
N HIS A 33 8.25 0.99 -2.36
CA HIS A 33 9.29 0.88 -3.38
C HIS A 33 9.20 2.07 -4.34
N GLU A 34 8.01 2.37 -4.84
CA GLU A 34 7.82 3.40 -5.84
C GLU A 34 6.49 4.13 -5.63
N VAL A 35 6.47 5.42 -5.93
CA VAL A 35 5.27 6.24 -6.03
C VAL A 35 5.12 6.66 -7.49
N TYR A 36 4.08 6.17 -8.15
CA TYR A 36 3.88 6.38 -9.57
C TYR A 36 3.39 7.81 -9.85
N PRO A 37 4.00 8.52 -10.81
CA PRO A 37 3.51 9.82 -11.27
C PRO A 37 2.02 9.76 -11.61
N ASP A 38 1.30 10.84 -11.34
CA ASP A 38 -0.14 11.00 -11.60
C ASP A 38 -1.07 10.02 -10.85
N GLY A 39 -0.51 9.16 -10.00
CA GLY A 39 -1.24 8.30 -9.06
C GLY A 39 -1.74 9.06 -7.83
N ALA A 40 -2.72 8.50 -7.12
CA ALA A 40 -3.32 9.16 -5.95
C ALA A 40 -2.27 9.52 -4.87
N ALA A 41 -1.32 8.63 -4.61
CA ALA A 41 -0.22 8.86 -3.68
C ALA A 41 0.75 9.96 -4.14
N ALA A 42 1.01 10.09 -5.45
CA ALA A 42 1.85 11.16 -5.98
C ALA A 42 1.16 12.52 -5.89
N VAL A 43 -0.15 12.57 -6.18
CA VAL A 43 -0.97 13.79 -6.07
C VAL A 43 -1.08 14.26 -4.61
N ASP A 44 -1.23 13.34 -3.67
CA ASP A 44 -1.20 13.64 -2.24
C ASP A 44 0.18 14.13 -1.78
N GLY A 45 1.26 13.56 -2.35
CA GLY A 45 2.62 14.10 -2.28
C GLY A 45 3.36 13.83 -0.96
N ARG A 46 2.70 13.28 0.07
CA ARG A 46 3.30 12.98 1.37
C ARG A 46 4.17 11.72 1.37
N LEU A 47 3.79 10.70 0.60
CA LEU A 47 4.49 9.41 0.54
C LEU A 47 5.73 9.47 -0.37
N LYS A 48 6.80 8.76 0.02
CA LYS A 48 8.06 8.66 -0.73
C LYS A 48 8.59 7.22 -0.81
N PRO A 49 9.36 6.87 -1.86
CA PRO A 49 10.18 5.66 -1.86
C PRO A 49 11.06 5.57 -0.61
N GLY A 50 11.07 4.41 0.04
CA GLY A 50 11.80 4.15 1.27
C GLY A 50 10.99 4.32 2.56
N ASP A 51 9.81 4.95 2.50
CA ASP A 51 8.94 5.06 3.68
C ASP A 51 8.47 3.67 4.14
N GLN A 52 8.49 3.45 5.45
CA GLN A 52 7.94 2.24 6.06
C GLN A 52 6.44 2.37 6.27
N VAL A 53 5.70 1.34 5.87
CA VAL A 53 4.26 1.25 6.12
C VAL A 53 4.06 0.56 7.46
N LEU A 54 3.63 1.33 8.46
CA LEU A 54 3.38 0.82 9.82
C LEU A 54 1.94 0.31 10.00
N GLU A 55 0.98 0.96 9.37
CA GLU A 55 -0.45 0.66 9.49
C GLU A 55 -1.20 1.12 8.22
N VAL A 56 -2.33 0.47 7.93
CA VAL A 56 -3.27 0.92 6.89
C VAL A 56 -4.63 1.13 7.55
N ALA A 57 -5.09 2.38 7.59
CA ALA A 57 -6.41 2.73 8.09
C ALA A 57 -7.47 2.58 7.00
N ILE A 58 -8.61 1.96 7.33
CA ILE A 58 -9.79 1.92 6.46
C ILE A 58 -10.82 2.90 7.03
N ASN A 59 -10.93 4.08 6.43
CA ASN A 59 -11.95 5.05 6.79
C ASN A 59 -13.17 4.86 5.87
N GLY A 60 -14.31 4.43 6.43
CA GLY A 60 -15.55 4.29 5.66
C GLY A 60 -16.51 3.15 6.04
N LEU A 61 -16.19 2.30 7.02
CA LEU A 61 -17.25 1.47 7.63
C LEU A 61 -18.07 2.35 8.57
N LEU A 62 -19.20 2.85 8.07
CA LEU A 62 -20.32 3.20 8.94
C LEU A 62 -20.68 1.92 9.71
N HIS A 63 -20.43 1.90 11.01
CA HIS A 63 -21.12 0.98 11.92
C HIS A 63 -22.60 1.36 11.89
N ILE A 64 -23.39 0.60 11.13
CA ILE A 64 -24.83 0.47 11.32
C ILE A 64 -25.10 -0.37 12.57
#